data_AF-A0A3R7W2S1-F1
#
_entry.id   AF-A0A3R7W2S1-F1
#
_cell.length_a   1.000
_cell.length_b   1.000
_cell.length_c   1.000
_cell.angle_alpha   90.00
_cell.angle_beta   90.00
_cell.angle_gamma   90.00
#
_symmetry.space_group_name_H-M   'P 1'
#
loop_
_entity.id
_entity.type
_entity.pdbx_description
1 polymer ?
#
loop_
_entity_poly.entity_id
_entity_poly.type
_entity_poly.pdbx_seq_one_letter_code
_entity_poly.pdbx_strand_id
1 'polypeptide(L)'
;MEYGKSNDSTGIRIMPFTGNTFRKNDFSNCTKVSNICISVNGCVKLYPSAPSDTHPAMLLEMVESRVLDLAVAIASWSVLWILILKVVPPGAQRRNHIITLNAAHGAVSTIASMTTLYYGLVTTTSVAISLSYFLVDLVAMVCSDGLTNLLSLRLSRVMDYAHHIFGLYWGVVLFVNEATVCDASFGNPYVWLQTNEISTGFFNWYRLTDSTIAGILFIKFFFLSRVAFNTVYILPVVIRRCQPLYVLGCSPFFVLQYVWFYMIARKLLSSLSSKNKKTVGDGHPQLIEKIKKA
;
A
#
# COMPACT_ATOMS: atom_id res chain seq x y z
N MET A 1 -22.57 -22.93 53.37
CA MET A 1 -22.89 -23.12 51.94
C MET A 1 -21.69 -22.63 51.15
N GLU A 2 -20.87 -23.59 50.69
CA GLU A 2 -19.79 -23.36 49.75
C GLU A 2 -20.37 -22.97 48.38
N TYR A 3 -19.74 -22.02 47.70
CA TYR A 3 -19.87 -21.87 46.26
C TYR A 3 -18.49 -21.86 45.62
N GLY A 4 -18.35 -22.71 44.60
CA GLY A 4 -17.11 -23.24 44.07
C GLY A 4 -16.21 -22.22 43.39
N LYS A 5 -14.90 -22.51 43.48
CA LYS A 5 -13.86 -22.03 42.58
C LYS A 5 -14.13 -22.59 41.17
N SER A 6 -14.37 -21.71 40.21
CA SER A 6 -14.25 -22.01 38.79
C SER A 6 -12.86 -21.54 38.32
N ASN A 7 -12.03 -22.50 37.92
CA ASN A 7 -10.80 -22.27 37.16
C ASN A 7 -11.18 -22.19 35.68
N ASP A 8 -11.30 -20.98 35.14
CA ASP A 8 -11.35 -20.75 33.70
C ASP A 8 -10.15 -19.89 33.28
N SER A 9 -9.08 -20.59 32.91
CA SER A 9 -7.92 -20.04 32.22
C SER A 9 -8.25 -19.95 30.72
N THR A 10 -8.83 -18.81 30.30
CA THR A 10 -8.76 -18.12 28.99
C THR A 10 -10.05 -17.34 28.73
N GLY A 11 -10.30 -16.31 29.54
CA GLY A 11 -11.39 -15.36 29.30
C GLY A 11 -10.92 -14.17 28.46
N ILE A 12 -11.14 -14.18 27.15
CA ILE A 12 -11.05 -12.96 26.33
C ILE A 12 -12.24 -12.08 26.70
N ARG A 13 -12.00 -11.02 27.47
CA ARG A 13 -13.02 -10.03 27.84
C ARG A 13 -12.88 -8.80 26.93
N ILE A 14 -13.78 -8.65 25.96
CA ILE A 14 -13.92 -7.43 25.18
C ILE A 14 -14.70 -6.42 26.03
N MET A 15 -14.06 -5.34 26.47
CA MET A 15 -14.75 -4.24 27.14
C MET A 15 -15.02 -3.09 26.17
N PRO A 16 -16.24 -2.51 26.17
CA PRO A 16 -16.51 -1.28 25.45
C PRO A 16 -15.82 -0.11 26.16
N PHE A 17 -15.06 0.68 25.39
CA PHE A 17 -14.38 1.87 25.88
C PHE A 17 -15.43 2.99 26.07
N THR A 18 -15.79 3.28 27.31
CA THR A 18 -16.39 4.57 27.70
C THR A 18 -15.35 5.35 28.49
N GLY A 19 -15.19 6.62 28.13
CA GLY A 19 -14.09 7.47 28.57
C GLY A 19 -14.02 7.72 30.08
N ASN A 20 -12.82 8.13 30.49
CA ASN A 20 -12.46 8.79 31.75
C ASN A 20 -12.58 7.94 33.03
N THR A 21 -11.54 7.17 33.36
CA THR A 21 -10.78 7.20 34.64
C THR A 21 -9.85 6.00 34.73
N PHE A 22 -8.53 6.21 34.80
CA PHE A 22 -7.59 5.16 35.22
C PHE A 22 -7.49 5.15 36.75
N ARG A 23 -7.73 4.00 37.40
CA ARG A 23 -7.47 3.82 38.83
C ARG A 23 -6.02 3.38 39.05
N LYS A 24 -5.43 3.87 40.14
CA LYS A 24 -4.04 3.66 40.57
C LYS A 24 -3.62 2.20 40.82
N ASN A 25 -4.54 1.24 40.74
CA ASN A 25 -4.32 -0.17 41.13
C ASN A 25 -4.02 -1.11 39.95
N ASP A 26 -4.01 -0.64 38.71
CA ASP A 26 -3.76 -1.50 37.53
C ASP A 26 -2.26 -1.81 37.27
N PHE A 27 -1.35 -1.38 38.16
CA PHE A 27 0.11 -1.47 37.96
C PHE A 27 0.82 -2.52 38.83
N SER A 28 0.12 -3.44 39.51
CA SER A 28 0.74 -4.33 40.49
C SER A 28 1.74 -5.35 39.90
N ASN A 29 1.78 -5.55 38.58
CA ASN A 29 2.66 -6.52 37.90
C ASN A 29 3.67 -5.89 36.91
N CYS A 30 4.00 -4.60 37.04
CA CYS A 30 5.04 -3.98 36.21
C CYS A 30 6.42 -4.09 36.89
N THR A 31 7.35 -4.85 36.32
CA THR A 31 8.75 -4.85 36.76
C THR A 31 9.41 -3.55 36.30
N LYS A 32 9.86 -2.73 37.26
CA LYS A 32 10.45 -1.43 37.00
C LYS A 32 11.92 -1.60 36.59
N VAL A 33 12.19 -1.58 35.28
CA VAL A 33 13.56 -1.45 34.74
C VAL A 33 13.57 -0.18 33.89
N SER A 34 14.28 0.84 34.38
CA SER A 34 14.62 2.09 33.66
C SER A 34 13.47 2.70 32.83
N ASN A 35 12.61 3.52 33.46
CA ASN A 35 11.62 4.40 32.83
C ASN A 35 10.71 3.83 31.71
N ILE A 36 10.66 2.50 31.52
CA ILE A 36 9.83 1.83 30.51
C ILE A 36 8.95 0.80 31.21
N CYS A 37 7.64 0.96 31.09
CA CYS A 37 6.68 -0.09 31.44
C CYS A 37 6.45 -0.96 30.21
N ILE A 38 6.88 -2.22 30.25
CA ILE A 38 6.51 -3.22 29.26
C ILE A 38 5.35 -4.04 29.85
N SER A 39 4.15 -3.86 29.31
CA SER A 39 3.01 -4.71 29.63
C SER A 39 3.06 -5.95 28.75
N VAL A 40 3.18 -7.12 29.38
CA VAL A 40 3.03 -8.42 28.70
C VAL A 40 1.55 -8.79 28.79
N ASN A 41 0.91 -8.99 27.63
CA ASN A 41 -0.51 -9.34 27.40
C ASN A 41 -1.50 -8.19 27.15
N GLY A 42 -1.17 -7.30 26.22
CA GLY A 42 -2.14 -6.42 25.58
C GLY A 42 -1.47 -5.18 25.03
N CYS A 43 -1.22 -5.17 23.72
CA CYS A 43 -0.56 -4.08 23.00
C CYS A 43 -1.30 -2.75 23.17
N VAL A 44 -0.98 -2.02 24.24
CA VAL A 44 -1.14 -0.58 24.31
C VAL A 44 0.16 0.00 23.80
N LYS A 45 0.12 0.45 22.54
CA LYS A 45 1.19 1.25 21.94
C LYS A 45 1.13 2.62 22.61
N LEU A 46 1.81 2.79 23.73
CA LEU A 46 2.23 4.11 24.16
C LEU A 46 3.30 4.54 23.14
N TYR A 47 2.88 5.28 22.12
CA TYR A 47 3.73 6.41 21.76
C TYR A 47 3.96 7.14 23.07
N PRO A 48 5.20 7.50 23.46
CA PRO A 48 5.35 8.45 24.53
C PRO A 48 4.55 9.67 24.09
N SER A 49 3.35 9.84 24.65
CA SER A 49 2.75 11.14 24.80
C SER A 49 3.87 11.91 25.46
N ALA A 50 4.51 12.78 24.67
CA ALA A 50 5.64 13.58 25.08
C ALA A 50 5.33 14.00 26.52
N PRO A 51 6.10 13.57 27.54
CA PRO A 51 5.90 14.09 28.88
C PRO A 51 5.77 15.61 28.75
N SER A 52 4.87 16.20 29.52
CA SER A 52 4.63 17.66 29.56
C SER A 52 5.92 18.49 29.61
N ASP A 53 7.04 17.86 30.01
CA ASP A 53 8.36 18.44 30.17
C ASP A 53 9.43 17.82 29.24
N THR A 54 9.05 17.27 28.08
CA THR A 54 10.06 16.75 27.12
C THR A 54 10.86 17.91 26.54
N HIS A 55 12.13 18.00 26.92
CA HIS A 55 13.03 19.03 26.41
C HIS A 55 13.11 18.94 24.86
N PRO A 56 13.00 20.05 24.11
CA PRO A 56 12.99 20.05 22.64
C PRO A 56 14.16 19.29 21.99
N ALA A 57 15.31 19.24 22.66
CA ALA A 57 16.50 18.52 22.23
C ALA A 57 16.28 16.99 22.14
N MET A 58 15.54 16.39 23.08
CA MET A 58 15.29 14.95 23.10
C MET A 58 14.33 14.51 21.98
N LEU A 59 13.37 15.37 21.63
CA LEU A 59 12.46 15.12 20.51
C LEU A 59 13.20 15.20 19.16
N LEU A 60 14.19 16.10 19.04
CA LEU A 60 15.04 16.22 17.86
C LEU A 60 15.91 14.97 17.65
N GLU A 61 16.59 14.50 18.70
CA GLU A 61 17.43 13.30 18.67
C GLU A 61 16.64 12.04 18.26
N MET A 62 15.41 11.90 18.76
CA MET A 62 14.53 10.78 18.37
C MET A 62 14.12 10.84 16.89
N VAL A 63 13.80 12.03 16.37
CA VAL A 63 13.44 12.20 14.96
C VAL A 63 14.65 11.93 14.06
N GLU A 64 15.82 12.43 14.42
CA GLU A 64 17.07 12.20 13.68
C GLU A 64 17.43 10.71 13.63
N SER A 65 17.30 10.00 14.75
CA SER A 65 17.53 8.55 14.80
C SER A 65 16.57 7.79 13.88
N ARG A 66 15.27 8.12 13.88
CA ARG A 66 14.28 7.43 13.03
C ARG A 66 14.48 7.70 11.55
N VAL A 67 14.92 8.89 11.18
CA VAL A 67 15.22 9.24 9.78
C VAL A 67 16.47 8.49 9.30
N LEU A 68 17.49 8.36 10.15
CA LEU A 68 18.67 7.55 9.84
C LEU A 68 18.30 6.07 9.65
N ASP A 69 17.50 5.51 10.54
CA ASP A 69 17.00 4.13 10.42
C ASP A 69 16.23 3.92 9.11
N LEU A 70 15.39 4.89 8.74
CA LEU A 70 14.68 4.86 7.46
C LEU A 70 15.66 4.89 6.29
N ALA A 71 16.68 5.75 6.31
CA ALA A 71 17.66 5.86 5.24
C ALA A 71 18.45 4.57 5.05
N VAL A 72 18.89 3.94 6.14
CA VAL A 72 19.59 2.64 6.12
C VAL A 72 18.67 1.55 5.57
N ALA A 73 17.40 1.52 6.01
CA ALA A 73 16.43 0.56 5.51
C ALA A 73 16.14 0.77 4.01
N ILE A 74 15.98 2.01 3.54
CA ILE A 74 15.81 2.34 2.12
C ILE A 74 17.01 1.84 1.33
N ALA A 75 18.24 2.15 1.75
CA ALA A 75 19.45 1.70 1.06
C ALA A 75 19.51 0.17 0.96
N SER A 76 19.21 -0.52 2.06
CA SER A 76 19.21 -1.99 2.13
C SER A 76 18.17 -2.61 1.18
N TRP A 77 16.94 -2.08 1.18
CA TRP A 77 15.89 -2.55 0.28
C TRP A 77 16.15 -2.17 -1.18
N SER A 78 16.78 -1.02 -1.45
CA SER A 78 17.19 -0.63 -2.81
C SER A 78 18.18 -1.64 -3.40
N VAL A 79 19.15 -2.13 -2.62
CA VAL A 79 20.05 -3.21 -3.07
C VAL A 79 19.24 -4.44 -3.46
N LEU A 80 18.27 -4.86 -2.64
CA LEU A 80 17.44 -6.02 -2.96
C LEU A 80 16.59 -5.81 -4.23
N TRP A 81 15.98 -4.64 -4.42
CA TRP A 81 15.23 -4.32 -5.64
C TRP A 81 16.12 -4.33 -6.89
N ILE A 82 17.33 -3.78 -6.79
CA ILE A 82 18.32 -3.82 -7.87
C ILE A 82 18.71 -5.27 -8.18
N LEU A 83 18.94 -6.11 -7.17
CA LEU A 83 19.23 -7.53 -7.36
C LEU A 83 18.08 -8.25 -8.07
N ILE A 84 16.83 -8.01 -7.66
CA ILE A 84 15.63 -8.57 -8.31
C ILE A 84 15.58 -8.13 -9.79
N LEU A 85 15.82 -6.85 -10.07
CA LEU A 85 15.87 -6.34 -11.45
C LEU A 85 16.95 -7.02 -12.31
N LYS A 86 18.09 -7.39 -11.70
CA LYS A 86 19.25 -7.99 -12.40
C LYS A 86 19.13 -9.51 -12.57
N VAL A 87 18.54 -10.20 -11.59
CA VAL A 87 18.43 -11.67 -11.59
C VAL A 87 17.33 -12.16 -12.52
N VAL A 88 16.21 -11.43 -12.61
CA VAL A 88 15.17 -11.77 -13.59
C VAL A 88 15.74 -11.50 -14.98
N PRO A 89 15.88 -12.50 -15.87
CA PRO A 89 16.56 -12.33 -17.14
C PRO A 89 15.77 -11.44 -18.10
N PRO A 90 16.46 -10.69 -18.97
CA PRO A 90 16.11 -10.38 -20.33
C PRO A 90 14.80 -10.91 -20.88
N GLY A 91 13.60 -10.44 -20.52
CA GLY A 91 12.45 -10.84 -21.32
C GLY A 91 12.72 -10.47 -22.79
N ALA A 92 12.13 -11.19 -23.75
CA ALA A 92 12.27 -10.85 -25.19
C ALA A 92 11.96 -9.37 -25.51
N GLN A 93 11.26 -8.67 -24.60
CA GLN A 93 11.18 -7.23 -24.53
C GLN A 93 11.68 -6.74 -23.15
N ARG A 94 12.52 -5.69 -23.11
CA ARG A 94 13.00 -5.00 -21.88
C ARG A 94 11.89 -4.67 -20.87
N ARG A 95 10.64 -4.64 -21.33
CA ARG A 95 9.42 -4.36 -20.55
C ARG A 95 9.09 -5.41 -19.47
N ASN A 96 9.58 -6.65 -19.61
CA ASN A 96 9.21 -7.74 -18.69
C ASN A 96 9.84 -7.60 -17.29
N HIS A 97 10.98 -6.92 -17.17
CA HIS A 97 11.66 -6.71 -15.87
C HIS A 97 10.88 -5.81 -14.93
N ILE A 98 10.39 -4.70 -15.47
CA ILE A 98 9.58 -3.73 -14.73
C ILE A 98 8.30 -4.42 -14.26
N ILE A 99 7.70 -5.27 -15.09
CA ILE A 99 6.50 -6.03 -14.73
C ILE A 99 6.77 -6.96 -13.54
N THR A 100 7.91 -7.67 -13.52
CA THR A 100 8.25 -8.56 -12.40
C THR A 100 8.58 -7.78 -11.14
N LEU A 101 9.30 -6.66 -11.23
CA LEU A 101 9.59 -5.81 -10.07
C LEU A 101 8.30 -5.30 -9.43
N ASN A 102 7.35 -4.81 -10.24
CA ASN A 102 6.08 -4.27 -9.76
C ASN A 102 5.22 -5.37 -9.10
N ALA A 103 5.28 -6.61 -9.62
CA ALA A 103 4.59 -7.74 -9.00
C ALA A 103 5.23 -8.12 -7.65
N ALA A 104 6.56 -8.15 -7.58
CA ALA A 104 7.29 -8.44 -6.35
C ALA A 104 7.03 -7.38 -5.28
N HIS A 105 7.11 -6.09 -5.65
CA HIS A 105 6.75 -5.00 -4.76
C HIS A 105 5.31 -5.11 -4.27
N GLY A 106 4.36 -5.41 -5.15
CA GLY A 106 2.97 -5.50 -4.73
C GLY A 106 2.72 -6.60 -3.68
N ALA A 107 3.37 -7.75 -3.82
CA ALA A 107 3.31 -8.81 -2.81
C ALA A 107 4.01 -8.40 -1.50
N VAL A 108 5.27 -7.96 -1.59
CA VAL A 108 6.09 -7.64 -0.41
C VAL A 108 5.51 -6.46 0.38
N SER A 109 5.08 -5.40 -0.29
CA SER A 109 4.48 -4.22 0.36
C SER A 109 3.13 -4.53 1.01
N THR A 110 2.29 -5.35 0.36
CA THR A 110 1.02 -5.80 0.95
C THR A 110 1.26 -6.62 2.21
N ILE A 111 2.16 -7.61 2.15
CA ILE A 111 2.45 -8.45 3.33
C ILE A 111 3.05 -7.60 4.46
N ALA A 112 4.07 -6.79 4.16
CA ALA A 112 4.74 -5.96 5.16
C ALA A 112 3.77 -4.96 5.82
N SER A 113 2.89 -4.33 5.04
CA SER A 113 1.89 -3.40 5.57
C SER A 113 0.85 -4.12 6.42
N MET A 114 0.31 -5.25 5.96
CA MET A 114 -0.63 -6.06 6.75
C MET A 114 -0.01 -6.51 8.07
N THR A 115 1.23 -7.02 8.05
CA THR A 115 1.95 -7.40 9.28
C THR A 115 2.19 -6.21 10.19
N THR A 116 2.59 -5.06 9.63
CA THR A 116 2.82 -3.83 10.39
C THR A 116 1.54 -3.38 11.10
N LEU A 117 0.41 -3.36 10.39
CA LEU A 117 -0.87 -2.92 10.91
C LEU A 117 -1.45 -3.91 11.91
N TYR A 118 -1.43 -5.21 11.59
CA TYR A 118 -2.02 -6.25 12.42
C TYR A 118 -1.32 -6.40 13.78
N TYR A 119 0.02 -6.35 13.80
CA TYR A 119 0.81 -6.47 15.04
C TYR A 119 1.17 -5.11 15.66
N GLY A 120 0.78 -4.00 15.03
CA GLY A 120 1.10 -2.66 15.52
C GLY A 120 2.60 -2.34 15.52
N LEU A 121 3.37 -2.88 14.56
CA LEU A 121 4.82 -2.70 14.47
C LEU A 121 5.22 -1.26 14.13
N VAL A 122 6.52 -0.97 14.22
CA VAL A 122 7.09 0.28 13.69
C VAL A 122 6.96 0.31 12.17
N THR A 123 6.64 1.49 11.62
CA THR A 123 6.33 1.65 10.19
C THR A 123 7.58 1.80 9.32
N THR A 124 8.77 1.93 9.92
CA THR A 124 10.05 2.14 9.21
C THR A 124 10.25 1.12 8.09
N THR A 125 10.10 -0.17 8.37
CA THR A 125 10.34 -1.23 7.38
C THR A 125 9.31 -1.20 6.25
N SER A 126 8.02 -1.11 6.57
CA SER A 126 6.95 -1.08 5.55
C SER A 126 7.03 0.16 4.66
N VAL A 127 7.35 1.32 5.24
CA VAL A 127 7.61 2.56 4.49
C VAL A 127 8.86 2.41 3.62
N ALA A 128 9.97 1.92 4.17
CA ALA A 128 11.23 1.74 3.44
C ALA A 128 11.10 0.82 2.22
N ILE A 129 10.34 -0.28 2.34
CA ILE A 129 10.04 -1.22 1.23
C ILE A 129 9.47 -0.48 0.02
N SER A 130 8.48 0.39 0.23
CA SER A 130 7.84 1.10 -0.89
C SER A 130 8.63 2.31 -1.35
N LEU A 131 9.27 3.06 -0.45
CA LEU A 131 10.12 4.18 -0.84
C LEU A 131 11.31 3.73 -1.70
N SER A 132 12.02 2.68 -1.26
CA SER A 132 13.13 2.11 -2.02
C SER A 132 12.69 1.56 -3.38
N TYR A 133 11.52 0.91 -3.45
CA TYR A 133 10.95 0.46 -4.72
C TYR A 133 10.64 1.64 -5.65
N PHE A 134 9.91 2.66 -5.15
CA PHE A 134 9.56 3.80 -5.99
C PHE A 134 10.81 4.53 -6.50
N LEU A 135 11.87 4.60 -5.70
CA LEU A 135 13.15 5.18 -6.11
C LEU A 135 13.84 4.34 -7.19
N VAL A 136 13.98 3.03 -6.96
CA VAL A 136 14.68 2.13 -7.88
C VAL A 136 13.93 2.02 -9.21
N ASP A 137 12.60 1.86 -9.19
CA ASP A 137 11.81 1.78 -10.43
C ASP A 137 11.82 3.14 -11.16
N LEU A 138 11.72 4.27 -10.44
CA LEU A 138 11.82 5.59 -11.07
C LEU A 138 13.16 5.78 -11.82
N VAL A 139 14.29 5.40 -11.20
CA VAL A 139 15.60 5.43 -11.86
C VAL A 139 15.62 4.50 -13.07
N ALA A 140 15.07 3.28 -12.94
CA ALA A 140 14.98 2.34 -14.06
C ALA A 140 14.13 2.90 -15.21
N MET A 141 13.03 3.58 -14.91
CA MET A 141 12.16 4.25 -15.89
C MET A 141 12.87 5.38 -16.63
N VAL A 142 13.60 6.24 -15.91
CA VAL A 142 14.39 7.32 -16.52
C VAL A 142 15.47 6.75 -17.43
N CYS A 143 16.18 5.71 -16.98
CA CYS A 143 17.19 5.01 -17.77
C CYS A 143 16.60 4.32 -19.00
N SER A 144 15.37 3.79 -18.93
CA SER A 144 14.73 3.12 -20.06
C SER A 144 14.19 4.09 -21.10
N ASP A 145 13.62 5.21 -20.66
CA ASP A 145 12.91 6.14 -21.54
C ASP A 145 13.85 7.22 -22.11
N GLY A 146 14.91 7.56 -21.38
CA GLY A 146 15.85 8.63 -21.69
C GLY A 146 15.31 10.01 -21.29
N LEU A 147 16.17 10.85 -20.74
CA LEU A 147 15.83 12.19 -20.25
C LEU A 147 15.23 13.11 -21.32
N THR A 148 15.71 13.01 -22.56
CA THR A 148 15.28 13.86 -23.67
C THR A 148 13.87 13.54 -24.17
N ASN A 149 13.36 12.32 -23.90
CA ASN A 149 12.08 11.86 -24.42
C ASN A 149 10.92 12.07 -23.45
N LEU A 150 11.18 12.57 -22.23
CA LEU A 150 10.18 12.68 -21.17
C LEU A 150 8.96 13.51 -21.57
N LEU A 151 9.15 14.56 -22.37
CA LEU A 151 8.06 15.42 -22.86
C LEU A 151 7.21 14.77 -23.96
N SER A 152 7.72 13.73 -24.61
CA SER A 152 7.03 12.99 -25.69
C SER A 152 6.29 11.74 -25.19
N LEU A 153 6.29 11.51 -23.87
CA LEU A 153 5.71 10.32 -23.27
C LEU A 153 4.18 10.30 -23.41
N ARG A 154 3.66 9.08 -23.63
CA ARG A 154 2.21 8.85 -23.57
C ARG A 154 1.69 9.13 -22.16
N LEU A 155 0.46 9.63 -22.06
CA LEU A 155 -0.18 9.95 -20.78
C LEU A 155 -0.09 8.83 -19.75
N SER A 156 -0.28 7.57 -20.15
CA SER A 156 -0.16 6.43 -19.22
C SER A 156 1.22 6.34 -18.56
N ARG A 157 2.28 6.67 -19.31
CA ARG A 157 3.65 6.63 -18.81
C ARG A 157 3.94 7.85 -17.92
N VAL A 158 3.41 9.02 -18.27
CA VAL A 158 3.47 10.22 -17.42
C VAL A 158 2.80 9.96 -16.07
N MET A 159 1.67 9.25 -16.05
CA MET A 159 1.01 8.84 -14.81
C MET A 159 1.86 7.90 -13.97
N ASP A 160 2.59 6.96 -14.58
CA ASP A 160 3.54 6.10 -13.85
C ASP A 160 4.59 6.96 -13.13
N TYR A 161 5.16 7.97 -13.81
CA TYR A 161 6.10 8.92 -13.19
C TYR A 161 5.47 9.68 -12.03
N ALA A 162 4.27 10.24 -12.24
CA ALA A 162 3.55 10.96 -11.18
C ALA A 162 3.29 10.06 -9.96
N HIS A 163 2.89 8.81 -10.19
CA HIS A 163 2.66 7.84 -9.12
C HIS A 163 3.93 7.59 -8.28
N HIS A 164 5.08 7.41 -8.92
CA HIS A 164 6.35 7.18 -8.24
C HIS A 164 6.84 8.41 -7.47
N ILE A 165 6.77 9.59 -8.09
CA ILE A 165 7.19 10.85 -7.47
C ILE A 165 6.29 11.17 -6.26
N PHE A 166 4.96 11.07 -6.42
CA PHE A 166 4.04 11.28 -5.31
C PHE A 166 4.17 10.21 -4.24
N GLY A 167 4.40 8.96 -4.62
CA GLY A 167 4.66 7.85 -3.70
C GLY A 167 5.91 8.08 -2.84
N LEU A 168 6.99 8.62 -3.43
CA LEU A 168 8.21 9.01 -2.71
C LEU A 168 7.96 10.18 -1.77
N TYR A 169 7.42 11.28 -2.32
CA TYR A 169 7.20 12.52 -1.56
C TYR A 169 6.30 12.28 -0.36
N TRP A 170 5.12 11.68 -0.58
CA TRP A 170 4.17 11.44 0.51
C TRP A 170 4.63 10.36 1.48
N GLY A 171 5.38 9.35 1.02
CA GLY A 171 5.96 8.35 1.93
C GLY A 171 6.94 8.97 2.92
N VAL A 172 7.78 9.90 2.49
CA VAL A 172 8.69 10.64 3.38
C VAL A 172 7.91 11.59 4.30
N VAL A 173 7.03 12.41 3.74
CA VAL A 173 6.27 13.41 4.53
C VAL A 173 5.43 12.73 5.62
N LEU A 174 4.72 11.66 5.30
CA LEU A 174 3.86 10.93 6.24
C LEU A 174 4.66 10.12 7.26
N PHE A 175 5.90 9.72 6.94
CA PHE A 175 6.78 9.07 7.91
C PHE A 175 7.34 10.08 8.92
N VAL A 176 7.91 11.19 8.43
CA VAL A 176 8.50 12.23 9.29
C VAL A 176 7.46 12.82 10.23
N ASN A 177 6.23 13.00 9.75
CA ASN A 177 5.13 13.59 10.51
C ASN A 177 4.16 12.54 11.09
N GLU A 178 4.53 11.26 11.14
CA GLU A 178 3.62 10.17 11.53
C GLU A 178 2.91 10.43 12.88
N ALA A 179 3.64 10.98 13.86
CA ALA A 179 3.11 11.27 15.19
C ALA A 179 2.12 12.45 15.24
N THR A 180 2.09 13.30 14.21
CA THR A 180 1.29 14.53 14.18
C THR A 180 0.20 14.51 13.11
N VAL A 181 0.31 13.61 12.11
CA VAL A 181 -0.61 13.57 10.97
C VAL A 181 -1.94 12.90 11.33
N CYS A 182 -1.92 11.77 12.04
CA CYS A 182 -3.11 11.01 12.40
C CYS A 182 -3.07 10.55 13.85
N ASP A 183 -4.24 10.22 14.41
CA ASP A 183 -4.35 9.57 15.71
C ASP A 183 -3.46 8.31 15.78
N ALA A 184 -2.79 8.12 16.92
CA ALA A 184 -1.92 6.97 17.17
C ALA A 184 -2.59 5.60 16.91
N SER A 185 -3.91 5.51 17.11
CA SER A 185 -4.68 4.28 16.87
C SER A 185 -4.87 3.94 15.40
N PHE A 186 -4.78 4.92 14.51
CA PHE A 186 -4.83 4.71 13.07
C PHE A 186 -3.44 4.38 12.51
N GLY A 187 -2.39 4.98 13.07
CA GLY A 187 -1.03 4.81 12.60
C GLY A 187 -0.78 5.54 11.28
N ASN A 188 0.23 5.08 10.52
CA ASN A 188 0.67 5.78 9.31
C ASN A 188 -0.27 5.50 8.12
N PRO A 189 -0.95 6.52 7.55
CA PRO A 189 -1.82 6.36 6.38
C PRO A 189 -1.10 5.77 5.16
N TYR A 190 0.21 6.04 5.01
CA TYR A 190 1.00 5.49 3.91
C TYR A 190 1.04 3.96 3.95
N VAL A 191 1.14 3.37 5.15
CA VAL A 191 1.17 1.92 5.33
C VAL A 191 -0.18 1.30 4.98
N TRP A 192 -1.29 1.97 5.31
CA TRP A 192 -2.63 1.52 4.89
C TRP A 192 -2.76 1.49 3.36
N LEU A 193 -2.22 2.49 2.67
CA LEU A 193 -2.29 2.56 1.21
C LEU A 193 -1.53 1.42 0.52
N GLN A 194 -0.46 0.90 1.13
CA GLN A 194 0.32 -0.22 0.60
C GLN A 194 -0.48 -1.53 0.52
N THR A 195 -1.51 -1.70 1.36
CA THR A 195 -2.40 -2.88 1.29
C THR A 195 -3.14 -3.00 -0.04
N ASN A 196 -3.21 -1.90 -0.80
CA ASN A 196 -3.87 -1.83 -2.10
C ASN A 196 -3.01 -2.35 -3.27
N GLU A 197 -1.75 -2.69 -3.00
CA GLU A 197 -0.83 -3.17 -4.02
C GLU A 197 -1.05 -4.64 -4.41
N ILE A 198 -1.94 -5.36 -3.70
CA ILE A 198 -2.32 -6.73 -4.03
C ILE A 198 -2.84 -6.89 -5.47
N SER A 199 -3.52 -5.86 -5.98
CA SER A 199 -4.05 -5.85 -7.35
C SER A 199 -2.95 -5.78 -8.42
N THR A 200 -1.77 -5.26 -8.08
CA THR A 200 -0.64 -5.05 -9.00
C THR A 200 -0.09 -6.38 -9.51
N GLY A 201 -0.07 -7.43 -8.68
CA GLY A 201 0.34 -8.78 -9.10
C GLY A 201 -0.53 -9.34 -10.23
N PHE A 202 -1.86 -9.24 -10.11
CA PHE A 202 -2.79 -9.72 -11.12
C PHE A 202 -2.72 -8.90 -12.41
N PHE A 203 -2.50 -7.58 -12.31
CA PHE A 203 -2.31 -6.72 -13.48
C PHE A 203 -1.10 -7.16 -14.31
N ASN A 204 0.01 -7.41 -13.64
CA ASN A 204 1.25 -7.84 -14.26
C ASN A 204 1.12 -9.23 -14.88
N TRP A 205 0.47 -10.16 -14.18
CA TRP A 205 0.15 -11.47 -14.74
C TRP A 205 -0.72 -11.36 -16.01
N TYR A 206 -1.75 -10.52 -15.98
CA TYR A 206 -2.59 -10.27 -17.15
C TYR A 206 -1.78 -9.71 -18.33
N ARG A 207 -0.89 -8.75 -18.09
CA ARG A 207 -0.06 -8.15 -19.15
C ARG A 207 0.95 -9.09 -19.79
N LEU A 208 1.44 -10.08 -19.03
CA LEU A 208 2.44 -11.04 -19.53
C LEU A 208 1.81 -12.20 -20.30
N THR A 209 0.57 -12.56 -19.95
CA THR A 209 -0.04 -13.81 -20.42
C THR A 209 -1.31 -13.61 -21.22
N ASP A 210 -1.86 -12.39 -21.25
CA ASP A 210 -3.19 -12.06 -21.77
C ASP A 210 -4.31 -12.96 -21.18
N SER A 211 -4.06 -13.57 -20.01
CA SER A 211 -4.99 -14.49 -19.36
C SER A 211 -6.26 -13.78 -18.90
N THR A 212 -7.41 -14.20 -19.44
CA THR A 212 -8.73 -13.67 -19.03
C THR A 212 -8.95 -13.80 -17.52
N ILE A 213 -8.50 -14.90 -16.91
CA ILE A 213 -8.61 -15.14 -15.47
C ILE A 213 -7.81 -14.08 -14.69
N ALA A 214 -6.56 -13.83 -15.10
CA ALA A 214 -5.72 -12.81 -14.48
C ALA A 214 -6.35 -11.40 -14.62
N GLY A 215 -6.94 -11.10 -15.78
CA GLY A 215 -7.67 -9.86 -16.01
C GLY A 215 -8.90 -9.69 -15.10
N ILE A 216 -9.70 -10.75 -14.92
CA ILE A 216 -10.85 -10.74 -14.01
C ILE A 216 -10.40 -10.55 -12.56
N LEU A 217 -9.37 -11.29 -12.13
CA LEU A 217 -8.80 -11.15 -10.79
C LEU A 217 -8.28 -9.73 -10.57
N PHE A 218 -7.56 -9.17 -11.55
CA PHE A 218 -7.10 -7.79 -11.48
C PHE A 218 -8.25 -6.81 -11.26
N ILE A 219 -9.31 -6.86 -12.09
CA ILE A 219 -10.45 -5.94 -11.94
C ILE A 219 -11.10 -6.07 -10.57
N LYS A 220 -11.33 -7.31 -10.11
CA LYS A 220 -11.96 -7.58 -8.81
C LYS A 220 -11.12 -7.04 -7.65
N PHE A 221 -9.83 -7.39 -7.60
CA PHE A 221 -8.94 -6.95 -6.53
C PHE A 221 -8.65 -5.46 -6.60
N PHE A 222 -8.50 -4.88 -7.79
CA PHE A 222 -8.35 -3.46 -7.97
C PHE A 222 -9.58 -2.71 -7.45
N PHE A 223 -10.78 -3.11 -7.86
CA PHE A 223 -12.00 -2.49 -7.37
C PHE A 223 -12.13 -2.64 -5.86
N LEU A 224 -11.93 -3.83 -5.30
CA LEU A 224 -12.13 -4.07 -3.87
C LEU A 224 -11.11 -3.31 -3.00
N SER A 225 -9.83 -3.41 -3.33
CA SER A 225 -8.77 -2.77 -2.53
C SER A 225 -8.62 -1.28 -2.83
N ARG A 226 -8.50 -0.90 -4.10
CA ARG A 226 -8.18 0.50 -4.46
C ARG A 226 -9.40 1.41 -4.49
N VAL A 227 -10.58 0.89 -4.81
CA VAL A 227 -11.80 1.71 -4.94
C VAL A 227 -12.67 1.56 -3.70
N ALA A 228 -13.19 0.37 -3.42
CA ALA A 228 -14.13 0.15 -2.33
C ALA A 228 -13.47 0.39 -0.97
N PHE A 229 -12.36 -0.27 -0.67
CA PHE A 229 -11.69 -0.12 0.62
C PHE A 229 -11.17 1.31 0.86
N ASN A 230 -10.54 1.94 -0.14
CA ASN A 230 -10.12 3.34 0.01
C ASN A 230 -11.29 4.31 0.20
N THR A 231 -12.36 4.18 -0.58
CA THR A 231 -13.49 5.13 -0.55
C THR A 231 -14.37 4.93 0.69
N VAL A 232 -14.64 3.68 1.05
CA VAL A 232 -15.60 3.34 2.11
C VAL A 232 -14.95 3.31 3.48
N TYR A 233 -13.67 2.92 3.56
CA TYR A 233 -12.98 2.76 4.83
C TYR A 233 -11.87 3.80 5.05
N ILE A 234 -10.84 3.84 4.20
CA ILE A 234 -9.66 4.68 4.46
C ILE A 234 -10.01 6.16 4.45
N LEU A 235 -10.69 6.66 3.42
CA LEU A 235 -10.97 8.08 3.28
C LEU A 235 -11.82 8.63 4.43
N PRO A 236 -12.94 8.00 4.85
CA PRO A 236 -13.70 8.47 6.01
C PRO A 236 -12.90 8.44 7.31
N VAL A 237 -12.06 7.42 7.52
CA VAL A 237 -11.23 7.33 8.74
C VAL A 237 -10.14 8.41 8.73
N VAL A 238 -9.47 8.61 7.60
CA VAL A 238 -8.45 9.65 7.42
C VAL A 238 -9.04 11.05 7.63
N ILE A 239 -10.22 11.33 7.09
CA ILE A 239 -10.90 12.64 7.29
C ILE A 239 -11.22 12.88 8.77
N ARG A 240 -11.56 11.83 9.53
CA ARG A 240 -11.97 11.95 10.94
C ARG A 240 -10.80 11.95 11.93
N ARG A 241 -9.71 11.26 11.59
CA ARG A 241 -8.60 10.97 12.50
C ARG A 241 -7.28 11.61 12.10
N CYS A 242 -7.22 12.31 10.97
CA CYS A 242 -6.01 12.95 10.49
C CYS A 242 -6.21 14.44 10.28
N GLN A 243 -5.10 15.17 10.30
CA GLN A 243 -5.09 16.62 10.07
C GLN A 243 -5.55 16.97 8.64
N PRO A 244 -6.54 17.86 8.47
CA PRO A 244 -7.13 18.17 7.16
C PRO A 244 -6.14 18.60 6.08
N LEU A 245 -5.08 19.33 6.45
CA LEU A 245 -4.02 19.78 5.54
C LEU A 245 -3.31 18.61 4.85
N TYR A 246 -3.01 17.53 5.59
CA TYR A 246 -2.39 16.34 5.03
C TYR A 246 -3.36 15.54 4.17
N VAL A 247 -4.65 15.53 4.52
CA VAL A 247 -5.69 14.90 3.69
C VAL A 247 -5.80 15.61 2.34
N LEU A 248 -5.84 16.94 2.35
CA LEU A 248 -5.88 17.76 1.13
C LEU A 248 -4.61 17.59 0.30
N GLY A 249 -3.45 17.60 0.95
CA GLY A 249 -2.16 17.38 0.29
C GLY A 249 -2.06 16.01 -0.38
N CYS A 250 -2.51 14.94 0.28
CA CYS A 250 -2.49 13.59 -0.27
C CYS A 250 -3.57 13.34 -1.34
N SER A 251 -4.58 14.20 -1.43
CA SER A 251 -5.72 14.01 -2.35
C SER A 251 -5.35 13.78 -3.82
N PRO A 252 -4.31 14.41 -4.42
CA PRO A 252 -3.92 14.14 -5.79
C PRO A 252 -3.47 12.69 -6.00
N PHE A 253 -2.86 12.06 -4.99
CA PHE A 253 -2.48 10.65 -5.07
C PHE A 253 -3.70 9.72 -5.09
N PHE A 254 -4.73 10.02 -4.30
CA PHE A 254 -6.00 9.30 -4.37
C PHE A 254 -6.70 9.51 -5.71
N VAL A 255 -6.77 10.75 -6.20
CA VAL A 255 -7.36 11.08 -7.52
C VAL A 255 -6.67 10.29 -8.63
N LEU A 256 -5.35 10.17 -8.59
CA LEU A 256 -4.58 9.40 -9.57
C LEU A 256 -5.06 7.94 -9.67
N GLN A 257 -5.38 7.31 -8.54
CA GLN A 257 -5.91 5.93 -8.49
C GLN A 257 -7.27 5.81 -9.19
N TYR A 258 -8.17 6.77 -8.99
CA TYR A 258 -9.47 6.79 -9.66
C TYR A 258 -9.35 7.04 -11.17
N VAL A 259 -8.43 7.92 -11.58
CA VAL A 259 -8.15 8.14 -13.00
C VAL A 259 -7.63 6.86 -13.65
N TRP A 260 -6.72 6.14 -12.99
CA TRP A 260 -6.26 4.83 -13.46
C TRP A 260 -7.39 3.81 -13.60
N PHE A 261 -8.25 3.71 -12.57
CA PHE A 261 -9.42 2.83 -12.64
C PHE A 261 -10.27 3.12 -13.86
N TYR A 262 -10.60 4.39 -14.08
CA TYR A 262 -11.41 4.83 -15.20
C TYR A 262 -10.78 4.44 -16.54
N MET A 263 -9.47 4.67 -16.70
CA MET A 263 -8.75 4.31 -17.93
C MET A 263 -8.75 2.80 -18.17
N ILE A 264 -8.53 2.00 -17.12
CA ILE A 264 -8.55 0.54 -17.17
C ILE A 264 -9.96 0.05 -17.55
N ALA A 265 -10.99 0.52 -16.85
CA ALA A 265 -12.38 0.15 -17.09
C ALA A 265 -12.80 0.49 -18.53
N ARG A 266 -12.47 1.70 -19.01
CA ARG A 266 -12.73 2.11 -20.39
C ARG A 266 -12.05 1.19 -21.40
N LYS A 267 -10.78 0.84 -21.18
CA LYS A 267 -10.03 -0.06 -22.07
C LYS A 267 -10.69 -1.45 -22.12
N LEU A 268 -11.09 -1.99 -20.98
CA LEU A 268 -11.75 -3.30 -20.89
C LEU A 268 -13.11 -3.30 -21.60
N LEU A 269 -13.94 -2.27 -21.37
CA LEU A 269 -15.23 -2.11 -22.04
C LEU A 269 -15.07 -2.03 -23.56
N SER A 270 -14.07 -1.27 -24.05
CA SER A 270 -13.78 -1.18 -25.48
C SER A 270 -13.33 -2.53 -26.08
N SER A 271 -12.53 -3.31 -25.34
CA SER A 271 -12.08 -4.63 -25.80
C SER A 271 -13.22 -5.66 -25.86
N LEU A 272 -14.20 -5.57 -24.96
CA LEU A 272 -15.38 -6.43 -24.97
C LEU A 272 -16.30 -6.08 -26.14
N SER A 273 -16.48 -4.78 -26.42
CA SER A 273 -17.27 -4.30 -27.56
C SER A 273 -16.67 -4.73 -28.91
N SER A 274 -15.34 -4.65 -29.06
CA SER A 274 -14.66 -5.10 -30.29
C SER A 274 -14.70 -6.62 -30.50
N LYS A 275 -14.69 -7.43 -29.43
CA LYS A 275 -14.87 -8.89 -29.55
C LYS A 275 -16.28 -9.25 -30.03
N ASN A 276 -17.32 -8.57 -29.52
CA ASN A 276 -18.70 -8.79 -29.96
C ASN A 276 -18.95 -8.39 -31.42
N LYS A 277 -18.20 -7.42 -31.97
CA LYS A 277 -18.30 -7.08 -33.40
C LYS A 277 -17.65 -8.12 -34.32
N LYS A 278 -16.60 -8.82 -33.89
CA LYS A 278 -15.98 -9.89 -34.69
C LYS A 278 -16.81 -11.18 -34.70
N THR A 279 -17.50 -11.52 -33.61
CA THR A 279 -18.39 -12.70 -33.57
C THR A 279 -19.69 -12.53 -34.35
N VAL A 280 -20.14 -11.30 -34.61
CA VAL A 280 -21.33 -11.04 -35.45
C VAL A 280 -20.96 -10.84 -36.94
N GLY A 281 -19.67 -10.61 -37.26
CA GLY A 281 -19.20 -10.33 -38.62
C GLY A 281 -18.63 -11.50 -39.42
N ASP A 282 -18.16 -12.58 -38.76
CA ASP A 282 -17.53 -13.72 -39.45
C ASP A 282 -18.43 -14.96 -39.60
N GLY A 283 -19.71 -14.85 -39.23
CA GLY A 283 -20.73 -15.87 -39.46
C GLY A 283 -21.51 -15.64 -40.75
N HIS A 284 -21.01 -16.19 -41.87
CA HIS A 284 -21.67 -16.35 -43.18
C HIS A 284 -21.90 -15.13 -44.09
N PRO A 285 -21.11 -15.08 -45.18
CA PRO A 285 -21.70 -15.06 -46.53
C PRO A 285 -21.50 -16.36 -47.32
N GLN A 286 -20.75 -17.35 -46.82
CA GLN A 286 -20.39 -18.54 -47.62
C GLN A 286 -21.42 -19.69 -47.65
N LEU A 287 -22.52 -19.68 -46.88
CA LEU A 287 -23.59 -20.69 -47.03
C LEU A 287 -24.60 -20.33 -48.11
N ILE A 288 -24.87 -19.04 -48.31
CA ILE A 288 -25.91 -18.59 -49.25
C ILE A 288 -25.46 -18.81 -50.70
N GLU A 289 -24.16 -18.88 -50.97
CA GLU A 289 -23.64 -19.21 -52.30
C GLU A 289 -23.61 -20.71 -52.60
N LYS A 290 -23.61 -21.58 -51.58
CA LYS A 290 -23.67 -23.04 -51.77
C LYS A 290 -25.09 -23.57 -51.99
N ILE A 291 -26.13 -22.83 -51.59
CA ILE A 291 -27.54 -23.20 -51.84
C ILE A 291 -28.03 -22.71 -53.21
N LYS A 292 -27.34 -21.75 -53.85
CA LYS A 292 -27.66 -21.30 -55.22
C LYS A 292 -27.03 -22.15 -56.34
N LYS A 293 -26.27 -23.19 -55.99
CA LYS A 293 -25.58 -24.09 -56.95
C LYS A 293 -25.93 -25.57 -56.77
N ALA A 294 -26.98 -25.89 -56.01
CA ALA A 294 -27.60 -27.21 -55.94
C ALA A 294 -29.03 -27.11 -56.49
#